data_AF-A0A851GFK1-F1
#
_entry.id   AF-A0A851GFK1-F1
#
_cell.length_a   1.000
_cell.length_b   1.000
_cell.length_c   1.000
_cell.angle_alpha   90.00
_cell.angle_beta   90.00
_cell.angle_gamma   90.00
#
_symmetry.space_group_name_H-M   'P 1'
#
loop_
_entity.id
_entity.type
_entity.pdbx_description
1 polymer ?
#
loop_
_entity_poly.entity_id
_entity_poly.type
_entity_poly.pdbx_seq_one_letter_code
_entity_poly.pdbx_strand_id
1 'polypeptide(L)'
;MKILLILVAFTAIYSCRKAPAPIPSPALASVYLTLPEFPVAAHAPDITKQQSEFIEAQLTTKGWSIHGNPASTDEMLLEDQIKKQKDLIHTHGYHAHLLIEAPSDSPFGQIRNIIRSAARAGVSTVLFCCKATKHAPNQIRSSLRLDLPCACHFSNSNTSAPTLIKIDNSELIQIKTTSREQSIHQETHSRDLPELRLIMKQYIKENHQKGNQANTQILATKHTPYQRVIDVLDLLHHLDIQHIDFVDYFDETPEPIQNAQPKRRLPPPLPRPPQ
;
A
#
# COMPACT_ATOMS: atom_id res chain seq x y z
N MET A 1 67.67 4.89 25.63
CA MET A 1 66.76 4.40 24.58
C MET A 1 65.95 5.60 24.07
N LYS A 2 66.28 6.11 22.86
CA LYS A 2 65.61 7.11 21.98
C LYS A 2 64.81 8.24 22.67
N ILE A 3 65.21 9.52 22.79
CA ILE A 3 65.72 10.54 21.84
C ILE A 3 64.81 10.79 20.61
N LEU A 4 64.56 12.10 20.32
CA LEU A 4 64.02 12.77 19.10
C LEU A 4 62.47 12.84 19.01
N LEU A 5 61.77 13.96 18.76
CA LEU A 5 62.09 15.27 18.18
C LEU A 5 61.04 16.35 18.59
N ILE A 6 61.53 17.56 18.78
CA ILE A 6 60.83 18.86 18.76
C ILE A 6 60.74 19.33 17.28
N LEU A 7 59.66 19.99 16.85
CA LEU A 7 59.54 21.07 15.81
C LEU A 7 58.15 20.96 15.12
N VAL A 8 57.21 21.90 15.33
CA VAL A 8 57.08 23.26 14.71
C VAL A 8 56.79 23.22 13.21
N ALA A 9 55.54 23.55 12.84
CA ALA A 9 55.08 24.34 11.68
C ALA A 9 53.56 24.08 11.49
N PHE A 10 52.65 24.86 12.09
CA PHE A 10 52.07 26.07 11.51
C PHE A 10 52.18 26.24 9.99
N THR A 11 51.03 26.54 9.38
CA THR A 11 50.80 27.11 8.04
C THR A 11 51.05 26.25 6.80
N ALA A 12 50.01 25.51 6.40
CA ALA A 12 49.53 25.54 5.02
C ALA A 12 48.06 25.97 5.03
N ILE A 13 47.86 27.29 5.03
CA ILE A 13 46.60 27.95 4.65
C ILE A 13 46.60 27.98 3.11
N TYR A 14 45.41 27.85 2.49
CA TYR A 14 45.09 27.83 1.06
C TYR A 14 45.30 26.46 0.39
N SER A 15 44.31 25.77 -0.19
CA SER A 15 43.03 26.17 -0.77
C SER A 15 42.11 24.95 -0.89
N CYS A 16 40.85 25.08 -0.49
CA CYS A 16 39.66 24.80 -1.31
C CYS A 16 38.43 24.65 -0.41
N ARG A 17 37.66 25.75 -0.37
CA ARG A 17 36.20 25.84 -0.16
C ARG A 17 35.60 24.94 0.92
N LYS A 18 35.11 25.61 1.98
CA LYS A 18 33.93 25.22 2.76
C LYS A 18 32.97 24.43 1.86
N ALA A 19 32.86 23.13 2.08
CA ALA A 19 31.66 22.42 1.67
C ALA A 19 30.50 23.13 2.36
N PRO A 20 29.43 23.52 1.65
CA PRO A 20 28.22 23.95 2.33
C PRO A 20 27.86 22.85 3.32
N ALA A 21 27.52 23.25 4.55
CA ALA A 21 26.89 22.33 5.49
C ALA A 21 25.83 21.54 4.72
N PRO A 22 25.72 20.21 4.90
CA PRO A 22 24.67 19.45 4.26
C PRO A 22 23.38 20.21 4.55
N ILE A 23 22.76 20.72 3.48
CA ILE A 23 21.44 21.35 3.55
C ILE A 23 20.63 20.33 4.34
N PRO A 24 20.02 20.70 5.48
CA PRO A 24 19.13 19.78 6.16
C PRO A 24 18.13 19.38 5.09
N SER A 25 18.21 18.13 4.64
CA SER A 25 17.18 17.57 3.77
C SER A 25 15.88 17.93 4.46
N PRO A 26 14.92 18.57 3.77
CA PRO A 26 13.66 18.89 4.39
C PRO A 26 13.22 17.58 5.02
N ALA A 27 13.19 17.56 6.36
CA ALA A 27 12.57 16.47 7.07
C ALA A 27 11.17 16.49 6.49
N LEU A 28 10.92 15.53 5.59
CA LEU A 28 9.59 15.24 5.10
C LEU A 28 8.85 14.96 6.39
N ALA A 29 8.15 15.97 6.87
CA ALA A 29 7.10 15.82 7.84
C ALA A 29 6.04 15.03 7.07
N SER A 30 6.27 13.72 6.95
CA SER A 30 5.28 12.74 6.62
C SER A 30 4.24 12.88 7.72
N VAL A 31 3.18 13.64 7.41
CA VAL A 31 1.94 13.53 8.13
C VAL A 31 1.43 12.13 7.80
N TYR A 32 1.88 11.17 8.60
CA TYR A 32 1.42 9.81 8.55
C TYR A 32 -0.07 9.85 8.87
N LEU A 33 -0.93 9.70 7.86
CA LEU A 33 -2.16 8.94 8.05
C LEU A 33 -1.76 7.46 8.08
N THR A 34 -0.90 7.09 9.04
CA THR A 34 -0.75 5.71 9.48
C THR A 34 -2.09 5.36 10.08
N LEU A 35 -2.95 4.69 9.30
CA LEU A 35 -3.80 3.66 9.89
C LEU A 35 -2.80 2.60 10.37
N PRO A 36 -2.57 2.52 11.67
CA PRO A 36 -1.19 2.37 12.09
C PRO A 36 -0.77 0.91 12.30
N GLU A 37 -1.59 -0.02 11.80
CA GLU A 37 -1.32 -1.44 11.59
C GLU A 37 -2.41 -1.93 10.62
N PHE A 38 -2.11 -2.53 9.47
CA PHE A 38 -3.13 -3.12 8.58
C PHE A 38 -3.15 -4.68 8.71
N PRO A 39 -4.17 -5.36 8.18
CA PRO A 39 -4.81 -6.55 8.77
C PRO A 39 -3.98 -7.84 8.80
N VAL A 40 -4.29 -8.70 9.78
CA VAL A 40 -3.93 -10.12 9.76
C VAL A 40 -4.73 -10.80 8.64
N ALA A 41 -4.02 -11.33 7.65
CA ALA A 41 -4.63 -12.17 6.63
C ALA A 41 -4.91 -13.57 7.22
N ALA A 42 -6.07 -14.14 6.90
CA ALA A 42 -6.43 -15.52 7.20
C ALA A 42 -7.22 -16.14 6.04
N HIS A 43 -7.14 -17.46 5.87
CA HIS A 43 -8.14 -18.19 5.07
C HIS A 43 -9.50 -18.01 5.74
N ALA A 44 -10.51 -17.51 5.01
CA ALA A 44 -11.84 -17.44 5.57
C ALA A 44 -12.32 -18.87 5.89
N PRO A 45 -12.80 -19.16 7.11
CA PRO A 45 -13.51 -20.42 7.34
C PRO A 45 -14.70 -20.49 6.38
N ASP A 46 -15.23 -21.69 6.15
CA ASP A 46 -16.47 -21.87 5.40
C ASP A 46 -17.58 -21.13 6.18
N ILE A 47 -17.80 -19.84 5.88
CA ILE A 47 -18.81 -19.02 6.57
C ILE A 47 -20.15 -19.52 6.05
N THR A 48 -20.65 -20.60 6.65
CA THR A 48 -22.03 -21.01 6.51
C THR A 48 -22.88 -19.81 6.91
N LYS A 49 -23.76 -19.35 6.01
CA LYS A 49 -24.66 -18.18 6.10
C LYS A 49 -25.51 -18.06 7.37
N GLN A 50 -25.33 -18.91 8.37
CA GLN A 50 -26.23 -19.04 9.52
C GLN A 50 -25.95 -18.07 10.68
N GLN A 51 -24.83 -17.32 10.72
CA GLN A 51 -24.54 -16.37 11.81
C GLN A 51 -23.84 -15.07 11.40
N SER A 52 -23.77 -14.78 10.10
CA SER A 52 -23.09 -13.59 9.59
C SER A 52 -23.92 -12.93 8.51
N GLU A 53 -24.21 -11.65 8.67
CA GLU A 53 -24.74 -10.81 7.61
C GLU A 53 -23.59 -10.03 6.98
N PHE A 54 -23.58 -9.99 5.65
CA PHE A 54 -22.54 -9.35 4.87
C PHE A 54 -23.02 -8.00 4.37
N ILE A 55 -22.16 -7.00 4.49
CA ILE A 55 -22.27 -5.75 3.76
C ILE A 55 -21.75 -6.00 2.35
N GLU A 56 -22.64 -6.19 1.39
CA GLU A 56 -22.26 -6.46 0.00
C GLU A 56 -21.84 -5.16 -0.70
N ALA A 57 -20.57 -5.09 -1.10
CA ALA A 57 -20.00 -4.01 -1.88
C ALA A 57 -19.63 -4.49 -3.27
N GLN A 58 -20.35 -4.02 -4.29
CA GLN A 58 -20.12 -4.39 -5.67
C GLN A 58 -19.50 -3.24 -6.45
N LEU A 59 -18.39 -3.50 -7.12
CA LEU A 59 -17.77 -2.54 -8.02
C LEU A 59 -18.54 -2.48 -9.35
N THR A 60 -18.96 -1.28 -9.74
CA THR A 60 -19.64 -0.97 -10.99
C THR A 60 -18.83 0.02 -11.82
N THR A 61 -19.27 0.30 -13.05
CA THR A 61 -18.65 1.33 -13.90
C THR A 61 -18.76 2.75 -13.32
N LYS A 62 -19.68 2.99 -12.37
CA LYS A 62 -19.91 4.28 -11.71
C LYS A 62 -19.29 4.37 -10.30
N GLY A 63 -18.62 3.32 -9.83
CA GLY A 63 -18.09 3.22 -8.47
C GLY A 63 -18.71 2.07 -7.68
N TRP A 64 -18.68 2.16 -6.35
CA TRP A 64 -19.14 1.12 -5.44
C TRP A 64 -20.63 1.24 -5.14
N SER A 65 -21.38 0.16 -5.36
CA SER A 65 -22.76 0.00 -4.89
C SER A 65 -22.77 -0.84 -3.62
N ILE A 66 -23.38 -0.31 -2.56
CA ILE A 66 -23.51 -0.98 -1.26
C ILE A 66 -24.96 -1.46 -1.11
N HIS A 67 -25.21 -2.77 -1.05
CA HIS A 67 -26.56 -3.35 -0.99
C HIS A 67 -27.55 -2.78 -2.04
N GLY A 68 -27.09 -2.60 -3.29
CA GLY A 68 -27.93 -2.08 -4.37
C GLY A 68 -28.21 -0.57 -4.31
N ASN A 69 -27.62 0.16 -3.35
CA ASN A 69 -27.66 1.63 -3.35
C ASN A 69 -26.93 2.20 -4.58
N PRO A 70 -27.25 3.45 -5.00
CA PRO A 70 -26.56 4.10 -6.10
C PRO A 70 -25.04 4.10 -5.92
N ALA A 71 -24.33 3.75 -6.99
CA ALA A 71 -22.89 3.64 -6.97
C ALA A 71 -22.22 4.99 -6.67
N SER A 72 -21.17 4.98 -5.83
CA SER A 72 -20.39 6.16 -5.47
C SER A 72 -18.89 5.86 -5.46
N THR A 73 -18.08 6.90 -5.73
CA THR A 73 -16.63 6.89 -5.50
C THR A 73 -16.22 7.78 -4.34
N ASP A 74 -17.16 8.54 -3.76
CA ASP A 74 -16.93 9.44 -2.64
C ASP A 74 -16.79 8.64 -1.34
N GLU A 75 -15.62 8.75 -0.69
CA GLU A 75 -15.30 7.99 0.53
C GLU A 75 -16.25 8.29 1.68
N MET A 76 -16.69 9.55 1.86
CA MET A 76 -17.59 9.91 2.95
C MET A 76 -18.97 9.30 2.73
N LEU A 77 -19.48 9.33 1.50
CA LEU A 77 -20.74 8.71 1.16
C LEU A 77 -20.68 7.19 1.31
N LEU A 78 -19.58 6.56 0.92
CA LEU A 78 -19.38 5.11 1.11
C LEU A 78 -19.30 4.74 2.58
N GLU A 79 -18.55 5.50 3.38
CA GLU A 79 -18.48 5.32 4.84
C GLU A 79 -19.88 5.40 5.47
N ASP A 80 -20.67 6.43 5.15
CA ASP A 80 -22.03 6.59 5.66
C ASP A 80 -22.96 5.43 5.24
N GLN A 81 -22.86 4.96 4.00
CA GLN A 81 -23.64 3.82 3.52
C GLN A 81 -23.27 2.53 4.26
N ILE A 82 -21.97 2.25 4.42
CA ILE A 82 -21.48 1.07 5.14
C ILE A 82 -21.90 1.14 6.60
N LYS A 83 -21.74 2.30 7.25
CA LYS A 83 -22.12 2.50 8.65
C LYS A 83 -23.62 2.24 8.87
N LYS A 84 -24.50 2.74 8.00
CA LYS A 84 -25.95 2.47 8.08
C LYS A 84 -26.27 0.98 7.99
N GLN A 85 -25.60 0.24 7.09
CA GLN A 85 -25.81 -1.20 6.95
C GLN A 85 -25.25 -1.96 8.15
N LYS A 86 -24.07 -1.58 8.64
CA LYS A 86 -23.46 -2.14 9.84
C LYS A 86 -24.37 -1.99 11.05
N ASP A 87 -24.92 -0.80 11.27
CA ASP A 87 -25.81 -0.52 12.39
C ASP A 87 -27.10 -1.35 12.29
N LEU A 88 -27.64 -1.56 11.09
CA LEU A 88 -28.77 -2.46 10.84
C LEU A 88 -28.44 -3.93 11.13
N ILE A 89 -27.25 -4.40 10.76
CA ILE A 89 -26.81 -5.77 11.05
C ILE A 89 -26.64 -5.96 12.58
N HIS A 90 -26.04 -4.97 13.24
CA HIS A 90 -25.83 -4.99 14.69
C HIS A 90 -27.14 -4.99 15.49
N THR A 91 -28.23 -4.37 15.00
CA THR A 91 -29.53 -4.48 15.70
C THR A 91 -30.07 -5.90 15.75
N HIS A 92 -29.59 -6.78 14.89
CA HIS A 92 -29.92 -8.21 14.88
C HIS A 92 -28.93 -9.07 15.69
N GLY A 93 -27.94 -8.45 16.34
CA GLY A 93 -26.94 -9.15 17.17
C GLY A 93 -25.80 -9.82 16.39
N TYR A 94 -25.68 -9.55 15.09
CA TYR A 94 -24.62 -10.10 14.25
C TYR A 94 -23.39 -9.17 14.16
N HIS A 95 -22.23 -9.77 13.89
CA HIS A 95 -21.05 -9.03 13.46
C HIS A 95 -21.16 -8.73 11.96
N ALA A 96 -20.95 -7.47 11.59
CA ALA A 96 -20.95 -7.07 10.20
C ALA A 96 -19.58 -7.32 9.56
N HIS A 97 -19.58 -7.97 8.40
CA HIS A 97 -18.41 -8.18 7.56
C HIS A 97 -18.61 -7.51 6.21
N LEU A 98 -17.58 -6.88 5.64
CA LEU A 98 -17.66 -6.35 4.28
C LEU A 98 -17.29 -7.44 3.26
N LEU A 99 -18.20 -7.73 2.32
CA LEU A 99 -17.92 -8.59 1.18
C LEU A 99 -17.62 -7.71 -0.05
N ILE A 100 -16.39 -7.78 -0.55
CA ILE A 100 -15.97 -7.04 -1.74
C ILE A 100 -16.13 -7.93 -2.98
N GLU A 101 -16.96 -7.50 -3.91
CA GLU A 101 -17.12 -8.11 -5.23
C GLU A 101 -16.59 -7.16 -6.32
N ALA A 102 -15.45 -7.54 -6.92
CA ALA A 102 -14.84 -6.79 -8.02
C ALA A 102 -14.25 -7.74 -9.09
N PRO A 103 -14.18 -7.32 -10.37
CA PRO A 103 -13.43 -8.03 -11.42
C PRO A 103 -11.92 -8.08 -11.12
N SER A 104 -11.26 -9.23 -11.23
CA SER A 104 -9.85 -9.46 -10.79
C SER A 104 -8.81 -8.44 -11.28
N ASP A 105 -9.07 -7.81 -12.42
CA ASP A 105 -8.27 -6.78 -13.08
C ASP A 105 -8.56 -5.35 -12.57
N SER A 106 -9.49 -5.19 -11.63
CA SER A 106 -9.86 -3.88 -11.11
C SER A 106 -8.67 -3.21 -10.42
N PRO A 107 -8.50 -1.89 -10.59
CA PRO A 107 -7.39 -1.16 -9.99
C PRO A 107 -7.50 -1.19 -8.46
N PHE A 108 -6.41 -1.56 -7.79
CA PHE A 108 -6.36 -1.65 -6.33
C PHE A 108 -6.68 -0.31 -5.66
N GLY A 109 -6.42 0.82 -6.32
CA GLY A 109 -6.84 2.13 -5.80
C GLY A 109 -8.34 2.23 -5.50
N GLN A 110 -9.20 1.60 -6.31
CA GLN A 110 -10.65 1.58 -6.05
C GLN A 110 -11.01 0.64 -4.90
N ILE A 111 -10.33 -0.51 -4.81
CA ILE A 111 -10.50 -1.49 -3.73
C ILE A 111 -10.05 -0.91 -2.38
N ARG A 112 -8.93 -0.18 -2.37
CA ARG A 112 -8.40 0.49 -1.17
C ARG A 112 -9.39 1.50 -0.60
N ASN A 113 -10.06 2.28 -1.46
CA ASN A 113 -11.04 3.28 -0.99
C ASN A 113 -12.21 2.63 -0.24
N ILE A 114 -12.74 1.50 -0.72
CA ILE A 114 -13.84 0.82 -0.02
C ILE A 114 -13.36 0.17 1.29
N ILE A 115 -12.15 -0.40 1.32
CA ILE A 115 -11.54 -0.94 2.55
C ILE A 115 -11.37 0.15 3.60
N ARG A 116 -10.86 1.33 3.21
CA ARG A 116 -10.71 2.48 4.12
C ARG A 116 -12.05 2.96 4.64
N SER A 117 -13.04 3.06 3.76
CA SER A 117 -14.41 3.48 4.13
C SER A 117 -15.02 2.49 5.14
N ALA A 118 -14.81 1.19 4.95
CA ALA A 118 -15.27 0.16 5.88
C ALA A 118 -14.53 0.20 7.23
N ALA A 119 -13.22 0.42 7.23
CA ALA A 119 -12.43 0.59 8.44
C ALA A 119 -12.92 1.80 9.25
N ARG A 120 -13.15 2.95 8.60
CA ARG A 120 -13.71 4.15 9.25
C ARG A 120 -15.13 3.94 9.76
N ALA A 121 -15.94 3.20 9.00
CA ALA A 121 -17.27 2.78 9.45
C ALA A 121 -17.23 1.78 10.62
N GLY A 122 -16.05 1.28 11.02
CA GLY A 122 -15.88 0.36 12.15
C GLY A 122 -16.25 -1.09 11.82
N VAL A 123 -16.13 -1.50 10.56
CA VAL A 123 -16.20 -2.92 10.16
C VAL A 123 -14.88 -3.58 10.52
N SER A 124 -14.92 -4.75 11.17
CA SER A 124 -13.73 -5.44 11.66
C SER A 124 -13.09 -6.37 10.64
N THR A 125 -13.83 -6.76 9.59
CA THR A 125 -13.36 -7.79 8.66
C THR A 125 -13.81 -7.50 7.23
N VAL A 126 -12.89 -7.68 6.29
CA VAL A 126 -13.13 -7.62 4.85
C VAL A 126 -12.89 -8.99 4.24
N LEU A 127 -13.79 -9.41 3.36
CA LEU A 127 -13.69 -10.64 2.58
C LEU A 127 -13.60 -10.27 1.11
N PHE A 128 -12.58 -10.76 0.43
CA PHE A 128 -12.50 -10.63 -1.03
C PHE A 128 -13.20 -11.79 -1.69
N CYS A 129 -14.16 -11.48 -2.55
CA CYS A 129 -14.79 -12.47 -3.41
C CYS A 129 -14.39 -12.18 -4.86
N CYS A 130 -13.51 -13.01 -5.41
CA CYS A 130 -13.31 -13.04 -6.85
C CYS A 130 -14.45 -13.86 -7.43
N LYS A 131 -15.40 -13.22 -8.12
CA LYS A 131 -16.43 -13.96 -8.88
C LYS A 131 -15.73 -14.92 -9.82
N ALA A 132 -16.03 -16.21 -9.68
CA ALA A 132 -15.60 -17.19 -10.65
C ALA A 132 -16.14 -16.80 -12.03
N THR A 133 -15.36 -17.09 -13.06
CA THR A 133 -15.76 -16.90 -14.46
C THR A 133 -17.14 -17.53 -14.71
N LYS A 134 -17.82 -17.09 -15.78
CA LYS A 134 -19.22 -17.41 -16.15
C LYS A 134 -19.67 -18.88 -16.00
N HIS A 135 -18.74 -19.82 -15.87
CA HIS A 135 -18.96 -21.26 -15.75
C HIS A 135 -19.23 -21.77 -14.31
N ALA A 136 -19.06 -20.96 -13.25
CA ALA A 136 -19.36 -21.38 -11.88
C ALA A 136 -19.85 -20.23 -10.97
N PRO A 137 -21.00 -19.61 -11.27
CA PRO A 137 -21.46 -18.37 -10.60
C PRO A 137 -21.69 -18.47 -9.08
N ASN A 138 -21.82 -19.69 -8.54
CA ASN A 138 -22.09 -19.92 -7.11
C ASN A 138 -20.87 -20.39 -6.31
N GLN A 139 -19.68 -20.47 -6.92
CA GLN A 139 -18.47 -20.91 -6.22
C GLN A 139 -17.61 -19.68 -5.91
N ILE A 140 -17.63 -19.23 -4.66
CA ILE A 140 -16.66 -18.25 -4.14
C ILE A 140 -15.29 -18.92 -4.22
N ARG A 141 -14.49 -18.57 -5.22
CA ARG A 141 -13.12 -19.06 -5.35
C ARG A 141 -12.20 -18.03 -4.72
N SER A 142 -11.51 -18.46 -3.67
CA SER A 142 -10.57 -17.67 -2.85
C SER A 142 -11.22 -16.51 -2.09
N SER A 143 -11.59 -16.78 -0.84
CA SER A 143 -11.98 -15.79 0.17
C SER A 143 -10.78 -15.51 1.08
N LEU A 144 -9.92 -14.56 0.67
CA LEU A 144 -8.95 -13.99 1.59
C LEU A 144 -9.74 -13.15 2.61
N ARG A 145 -9.56 -13.46 3.89
CA ARG A 145 -10.08 -12.67 5.00
C ARG A 145 -9.00 -11.72 5.49
N LEU A 146 -9.36 -10.45 5.61
CA LEU A 146 -8.54 -9.42 6.24
C LEU A 146 -9.25 -8.91 7.49
N ASP A 147 -8.63 -9.09 8.65
CA ASP A 147 -9.12 -8.54 9.91
C ASP A 147 -8.58 -7.12 10.14
N LEU A 148 -9.42 -6.13 9.90
CA LEU A 148 -9.08 -4.73 10.03
C LEU A 148 -8.79 -4.38 11.50
N PRO A 149 -7.71 -3.63 11.76
CA PRO A 149 -7.39 -3.18 13.12
C PRO A 149 -8.58 -2.43 13.73
N CYS A 150 -8.94 -2.78 14.96
CA CYS A 150 -9.63 -1.80 15.80
C CYS A 150 -8.58 -0.75 16.20
N ALA A 151 -8.93 0.54 16.18
CA ALA A 151 -8.03 1.69 16.36
C ALA A 151 -7.31 1.79 17.73
N CYS A 152 -7.16 0.67 18.47
CA CYS A 152 -7.01 0.69 19.92
C CYS A 152 -5.78 -0.02 20.49
N HIS A 153 -5.01 -0.81 19.74
CA HIS A 153 -3.91 -1.57 20.36
C HIS A 153 -2.65 -1.65 19.52
N PHE A 154 -1.77 -0.67 19.76
CA PHE A 154 -0.35 -0.79 19.43
C PHE A 154 0.32 -1.68 20.45
N SER A 155 0.69 -2.89 20.06
CA SER A 155 1.60 -3.68 20.88
C SER A 155 3.02 -3.18 20.63
N ASN A 156 3.72 -2.76 21.69
CA ASN A 156 5.16 -2.46 21.64
C ASN A 156 5.97 -3.77 21.49
N SER A 157 5.72 -4.55 20.43
CA SER A 157 6.55 -5.69 20.11
C SER A 157 7.87 -5.20 19.51
N ASN A 158 8.96 -5.92 19.75
CA ASN A 158 10.26 -5.65 19.12
C ASN A 158 10.16 -5.99 17.61
N THR A 159 9.56 -5.09 16.84
CA THR A 159 9.43 -5.23 15.39
C THR A 159 10.73 -4.80 14.73
N SER A 160 11.24 -5.64 13.82
CA SER A 160 12.28 -5.22 12.89
C SER A 160 11.77 -4.09 11.98
N ALA A 161 12.69 -3.34 11.38
CA ALA A 161 12.32 -2.45 10.30
C ALA A 161 11.55 -3.23 9.21
N PRO A 162 10.42 -2.68 8.74
CA PRO A 162 9.52 -3.40 7.84
C PRO A 162 10.17 -3.62 6.48
N THR A 163 9.88 -4.77 5.86
CA THR A 163 10.19 -4.98 4.44
C THR A 163 9.13 -4.29 3.60
N LEU A 164 9.54 -3.43 2.68
CA LEU A 164 8.63 -2.79 1.73
C LEU A 164 8.51 -3.65 0.47
N ILE A 165 7.30 -4.11 0.16
CA ILE A 165 6.93 -4.77 -1.09
C ILE A 165 6.15 -3.75 -1.92
N LYS A 166 6.76 -3.27 -3.00
CA LYS A 166 6.10 -2.43 -3.99
C LYS A 166 5.61 -3.29 -5.14
N ILE A 167 4.33 -3.16 -5.46
CA ILE A 167 3.65 -3.90 -6.54
C ILE A 167 3.19 -2.89 -7.58
N ASP A 168 3.75 -2.99 -8.79
CA ASP A 168 3.39 -2.10 -9.90
C ASP A 168 2.46 -2.79 -10.91
N ASN A 169 1.92 -2.02 -11.86
CA ASN A 169 1.13 -2.53 -12.99
C ASN A 169 1.98 -3.25 -14.04
N SER A 170 3.30 -3.08 -14.02
CA SER A 170 4.28 -3.57 -15.01
C SER A 170 4.78 -4.99 -14.75
N GLU A 171 4.01 -5.79 -14.00
CA GLU A 171 4.40 -7.14 -13.55
C GLU A 171 5.64 -7.18 -12.64
N LEU A 172 6.11 -6.00 -12.23
CA LEU A 172 7.28 -5.83 -11.39
C LEU A 172 6.88 -5.81 -9.91
N ILE A 173 7.51 -6.70 -9.12
CA ILE A 173 7.45 -6.64 -7.66
C ILE A 173 8.83 -6.21 -7.17
N GLN A 174 8.91 -5.03 -6.54
CA GLN A 174 10.15 -4.53 -5.94
C GLN A 174 10.10 -4.80 -4.44
N ILE A 175 11.16 -5.37 -3.90
CA ILE A 175 11.28 -5.69 -2.48
C ILE A 175 12.46 -4.89 -1.93
N LYS A 176 12.19 -4.07 -0.93
CA LYS A 176 13.19 -3.27 -0.23
C LYS A 176 13.22 -3.68 1.23
N THR A 177 14.33 -4.31 1.61
CA THR A 177 14.70 -4.62 2.99
C THR A 177 15.71 -3.57 3.48
N THR A 178 16.04 -3.57 4.77
CA THR A 178 17.07 -2.67 5.32
C THR A 178 18.44 -2.80 4.65
N SER A 179 18.75 -4.00 4.14
CA SER A 179 20.08 -4.33 3.62
C SER A 179 20.13 -4.52 2.11
N ARG A 180 18.99 -4.70 1.44
CA ARG A 180 18.92 -5.12 0.04
C ARG A 180 17.66 -4.58 -0.63
N GLU A 181 17.82 -4.23 -1.90
CA GLU A 181 16.73 -3.94 -2.82
C GLU A 181 16.79 -4.96 -3.96
N GLN A 182 15.65 -5.56 -4.29
CA GLN A 182 15.52 -6.59 -5.32
C GLN A 182 14.28 -6.31 -6.16
N SER A 183 14.36 -6.59 -7.45
CA SER A 183 13.23 -6.48 -8.37
C SER A 183 12.98 -7.85 -8.98
N ILE A 184 11.75 -8.32 -8.84
CA ILE A 184 11.27 -9.58 -9.40
C ILE A 184 10.38 -9.22 -10.58
N HIS A 185 10.76 -9.68 -11.77
CA HIS A 185 9.89 -9.59 -12.93
C HIS A 185 9.10 -10.88 -13.02
N GLN A 186 7.77 -10.79 -12.91
CA GLN A 186 6.95 -11.97 -12.88
C GLN A 186 5.63 -11.73 -13.57
N GLU A 187 5.26 -12.61 -14.50
CA GLU A 187 4.04 -12.52 -15.28
C GLU A 187 2.80 -12.24 -14.40
N THR A 188 1.96 -11.30 -14.84
CA THR A 188 0.75 -10.87 -14.14
C THR A 188 -0.28 -11.99 -13.96
N HIS A 189 -0.24 -13.00 -14.83
CA HIS A 189 -1.18 -14.12 -14.80
C HIS A 189 -0.75 -15.27 -13.89
N SER A 190 0.52 -15.31 -13.45
CA SER A 190 0.98 -16.32 -12.49
C SER A 190 0.51 -15.95 -11.09
N ARG A 191 -0.33 -16.82 -10.49
CA ARG A 191 -0.76 -16.68 -9.08
C ARG A 191 0.29 -17.17 -8.09
N ASP A 192 1.12 -18.14 -8.46
CA ASP A 192 2.25 -18.52 -7.62
C ASP A 192 3.37 -17.49 -7.77
N LEU A 193 4.01 -17.12 -6.66
CA LEU A 193 5.08 -16.12 -6.58
C LEU A 193 6.34 -16.76 -5.98
N PRO A 194 6.98 -17.74 -6.68
CA PRO A 194 8.02 -18.57 -6.09
C PRO A 194 9.27 -17.78 -5.69
N GLU A 195 9.67 -16.78 -6.48
CA GLU A 195 10.81 -15.92 -6.17
C GLU A 195 10.55 -15.05 -4.93
N LEU A 196 9.38 -14.42 -4.87
CA LEU A 196 8.95 -13.67 -3.70
C LEU A 196 8.90 -14.57 -2.45
N ARG A 197 8.38 -15.79 -2.60
CA ARG A 197 8.31 -16.79 -1.51
C ARG A 197 9.71 -17.11 -0.98
N LEU A 198 10.69 -17.31 -1.85
CA LEU A 198 12.06 -17.61 -1.46
C LEU A 198 12.69 -16.44 -0.68
N ILE A 199 12.51 -15.21 -1.18
CA ILE A 199 13.05 -14.00 -0.57
C ILE A 199 12.41 -13.75 0.81
N MET A 200 11.09 -13.88 0.92
CA MET A 200 10.39 -13.69 2.19
C MET A 200 10.72 -14.78 3.21
N LYS A 201 10.91 -16.05 2.80
CA LYS A 201 11.41 -17.11 3.69
C LYS A 201 12.78 -16.77 4.28
N GLN A 202 13.68 -16.22 3.47
CA GLN A 202 15.00 -15.80 3.93
C GLN A 202 14.89 -14.62 4.90
N TYR A 203 14.04 -13.62 4.60
CA TYR A 203 13.79 -12.49 5.50
C TYR A 203 13.22 -12.93 6.86
N ILE A 204 12.25 -13.85 6.88
CA ILE A 204 11.70 -14.39 8.14
C ILE A 204 12.78 -15.09 8.96
N LYS A 205 13.60 -15.92 8.30
CA LYS A 205 14.72 -16.61 8.95
C LYS A 205 15.69 -15.62 9.60
N GLU A 206 16.04 -14.54 8.90
CA GLU A 206 16.94 -13.51 9.41
C GLU A 206 16.36 -12.73 10.60
N ASN A 207 15.05 -12.49 10.64
CA ASN A 207 14.39 -11.83 11.77
C ASN A 207 14.23 -12.75 12.99
N HIS A 208 13.87 -14.02 12.77
CA HIS A 208 13.81 -15.01 13.84
C HIS A 208 15.17 -15.20 14.52
N GLN A 209 16.27 -15.19 13.76
CA GLN A 209 17.62 -15.23 14.33
C GLN A 209 17.95 -14.03 15.23
N LYS A 210 17.28 -12.89 15.01
CA LYS A 210 17.43 -11.66 15.81
C LYS A 210 16.40 -11.55 16.94
N GLY A 211 15.50 -12.51 17.07
CA GLY A 211 14.39 -12.46 18.04
C GLY A 211 13.29 -11.45 17.68
N ASN A 212 13.25 -10.99 16.43
CA ASN A 212 12.25 -10.03 15.96
C ASN A 212 11.13 -10.76 15.19
N GLN A 213 9.92 -10.21 15.27
CA GLN A 213 8.84 -10.61 14.35
C GLN A 213 9.01 -9.91 13.01
N ALA A 214 8.72 -10.64 11.93
CA ALA A 214 8.73 -10.11 10.57
C ALA A 214 7.54 -9.14 10.39
N ASN A 215 7.81 -7.92 9.94
CA ASN A 215 6.80 -6.93 9.56
C ASN A 215 6.96 -6.55 8.08
N THR A 216 5.86 -6.39 7.36
CA THR A 216 5.86 -6.09 5.93
C THR A 216 4.97 -4.90 5.63
N GLN A 217 5.46 -4.00 4.78
CA GLN A 217 4.71 -2.90 4.19
C GLN A 217 4.41 -3.23 2.73
N ILE A 218 3.17 -3.01 2.27
CA ILE A 218 2.77 -3.16 0.88
C ILE A 218 2.46 -1.78 0.30
N LEU A 219 3.16 -1.44 -0.78
CA LEU A 219 2.90 -0.27 -1.60
C LEU A 219 2.38 -0.73 -2.97
N ALA A 220 1.07 -0.69 -3.17
CA ALA A 220 0.45 -0.95 -4.46
C ALA A 220 0.15 0.35 -5.18
N THR A 221 0.54 0.48 -6.45
CA THR A 221 0.20 1.65 -7.26
C THR A 221 -1.30 1.69 -7.54
N LYS A 222 -1.84 2.86 -7.91
CA LYS A 222 -3.27 3.04 -8.17
C LYS A 222 -3.81 2.07 -9.21
N HIS A 223 -2.97 1.70 -10.18
CA HIS A 223 -3.31 0.86 -11.33
C HIS A 223 -2.92 -0.61 -11.15
N THR A 224 -2.32 -0.98 -10.03
CA THR A 224 -1.99 -2.38 -9.73
C THR A 224 -3.28 -3.21 -9.75
N PRO A 225 -3.34 -4.32 -10.49
CA PRO A 225 -4.47 -5.23 -10.46
C PRO A 225 -4.70 -5.72 -9.03
N TYR A 226 -5.92 -5.61 -8.50
CA TYR A 226 -6.15 -5.99 -7.11
C TYR A 226 -5.83 -7.47 -6.87
N GLN A 227 -6.07 -8.34 -7.85
CA GLN A 227 -5.77 -9.76 -7.73
C GLN A 227 -4.30 -10.00 -7.38
N ARG A 228 -3.39 -9.20 -7.95
CA ARG A 228 -1.96 -9.31 -7.67
C ARG A 228 -1.64 -8.97 -6.22
N VAL A 229 -2.34 -7.98 -5.65
CA VAL A 229 -2.23 -7.65 -4.22
C VAL A 229 -2.73 -8.80 -3.36
N ILE A 230 -3.85 -9.43 -3.74
CA ILE A 230 -4.39 -10.62 -3.05
C ILE A 230 -3.40 -11.79 -3.11
N ASP A 231 -2.77 -12.05 -4.25
CA ASP A 231 -1.79 -13.14 -4.38
C ASP A 231 -0.58 -12.90 -3.47
N VAL A 232 -0.13 -11.65 -3.32
CA VAL A 232 0.94 -11.28 -2.38
C VAL A 232 0.49 -11.47 -0.93
N LEU A 233 -0.71 -11.01 -0.56
CA LEU A 233 -1.25 -11.18 0.79
C LEU A 233 -1.42 -12.65 1.16
N ASP A 234 -1.93 -13.47 0.23
CA ASP A 234 -2.09 -14.91 0.40
C ASP A 234 -0.72 -15.57 0.61
N LEU A 235 0.30 -15.20 -0.15
CA LEU A 235 1.66 -15.69 0.07
C LEU A 235 2.20 -15.31 1.46
N LEU A 236 2.03 -14.05 1.87
CA LEU A 236 2.50 -13.57 3.18
C LEU A 236 1.79 -14.31 4.32
N HIS A 237 0.50 -14.57 4.18
CA HIS A 237 -0.28 -15.38 5.11
C HIS A 237 0.28 -16.81 5.23
N HIS A 238 0.57 -17.47 4.10
CA HIS A 238 1.18 -18.81 4.10
C HIS A 238 2.61 -18.86 4.68
N LEU A 239 3.23 -17.71 4.89
CA LEU A 239 4.53 -17.58 5.55
C LEU A 239 4.41 -17.10 7.00
N ASP A 240 3.21 -17.12 7.58
CA ASP A 240 2.90 -16.68 8.95
C ASP A 240 3.24 -15.20 9.22
N ILE A 241 3.26 -14.35 8.19
CA ILE A 241 3.39 -12.90 8.36
C ILE A 241 2.00 -12.33 8.61
N GLN A 242 1.77 -11.89 9.85
CA GLN A 242 0.47 -11.40 10.31
C GLN A 242 0.37 -9.87 10.29
N HIS A 243 1.49 -9.16 10.43
CA HIS A 243 1.50 -7.70 10.46
C HIS A 243 1.85 -7.17 9.06
N ILE A 244 0.84 -6.59 8.40
CA ILE A 244 0.97 -6.10 7.02
C ILE A 244 0.41 -4.69 6.93
N ASP A 245 1.28 -3.72 6.66
CA ASP A 245 0.91 -2.32 6.54
C ASP A 245 0.69 -1.89 5.10
N PHE A 246 -0.48 -1.35 4.75
CA PHE A 246 -0.65 -0.70 3.44
C PHE A 246 -0.09 0.73 3.50
N VAL A 247 0.90 1.00 2.66
CA VAL A 247 1.48 2.33 2.51
C VAL A 247 0.72 3.06 1.41
N ASP A 248 0.23 4.26 1.75
CA ASP A 248 -0.40 5.14 0.79
C ASP A 248 0.66 5.61 -0.23
N TYR A 249 0.37 5.40 -1.52
CA TYR A 249 1.08 6.11 -2.58
C TYR A 249 0.73 7.59 -2.42
N PHE A 250 1.63 8.36 -1.81
CA PHE A 250 1.64 9.78 -2.05
C PHE A 250 2.03 9.89 -3.52
N ASP A 251 1.16 10.47 -4.35
CA ASP A 251 1.60 10.96 -5.65
C ASP A 251 2.82 11.81 -5.33
N GLU A 252 4.01 11.29 -5.65
CA GLU A 252 5.22 12.09 -5.65
C GLU A 252 4.84 13.34 -6.41
N THR A 253 4.88 14.48 -5.71
CA THR A 253 4.50 15.80 -6.20
C THR A 253 4.80 15.85 -7.69
N PRO A 254 3.80 16.16 -8.56
CA PRO A 254 4.00 16.15 -10.00
C PRO A 254 5.34 16.81 -10.26
N GLU A 255 6.26 16.12 -10.93
CA GLU A 255 7.61 16.63 -11.16
C GLU A 255 7.48 18.13 -11.44
N PRO A 256 8.20 18.99 -10.69
CA PRO A 256 8.03 20.43 -10.83
C PRO A 256 8.10 20.71 -12.31
N ILE A 257 6.98 21.16 -12.90
CA ILE A 257 6.85 21.42 -14.34
C ILE A 257 8.10 22.19 -14.69
N GLN A 258 9.09 21.52 -15.27
CA GLN A 258 10.39 22.11 -15.53
C GLN A 258 10.07 23.17 -16.54
N ASN A 259 10.02 24.41 -16.04
CA ASN A 259 9.56 25.62 -16.71
C ASN A 259 9.30 25.37 -18.19
N ALA A 260 8.05 25.10 -18.55
CA ALA A 260 7.59 25.46 -19.87
C ALA A 260 7.84 26.96 -19.94
N GLN A 261 9.03 27.35 -20.41
CA GLN A 261 9.36 28.74 -20.62
C GLN A 261 8.22 29.28 -21.45
N PRO A 262 7.52 30.34 -21.01
CA PRO A 262 6.52 30.98 -21.85
C PRO A 262 7.24 31.27 -23.15
N LYS A 263 6.81 30.63 -24.23
CA LYS A 263 7.33 30.81 -25.58
C LYS A 263 7.24 32.32 -25.82
N ARG A 264 8.35 33.04 -25.60
CA ARG A 264 8.41 34.49 -25.77
C ARG A 264 8.05 34.72 -27.22
N ARG A 265 6.81 35.13 -27.48
CA ARG A 265 6.44 35.65 -28.79
C ARG A 265 7.35 36.85 -29.00
N LEU A 266 8.26 36.73 -29.97
CA LEU A 266 9.03 37.88 -30.43
C LEU A 266 8.00 38.95 -30.84
N PRO A 267 8.21 40.22 -30.43
CA PRO A 267 7.37 41.30 -30.90
C PRO A 267 7.38 41.32 -32.43
N PRO A 268 6.24 41.65 -33.08
CA PRO A 268 6.19 41.78 -34.52
C PRO A 268 7.25 42.79 -35.01
N PRO A 269 7.88 42.55 -36.16
CA PRO A 269 8.88 43.45 -36.71
C PRO A 269 8.28 44.84 -36.93
N LEU A 270 9.04 45.88 -36.54
CA LEU A 270 8.64 47.27 -36.75
C LEU A 270 8.44 47.55 -38.26
N PRO A 271 7.39 48.29 -38.65
CA PRO A 271 7.20 48.69 -40.03
C PRO A 271 8.38 49.54 -40.51
N ARG A 272 8.89 49.24 -41.72
CA ARG A 272 9.97 50.03 -42.32
C ARG A 272 9.46 51.44 -42.65
N PRO A 273 10.29 52.47 -42.46
CA PRO A 273 9.93 53.82 -42.85
C PRO A 273 9.71 53.92 -44.38
N PRO A 274 8.78 54.78 -44.82
CA PRO A 274 8.53 54.99 -46.24
C PRO A 274 9.77 55.57 -46.93
N GLN A 275 10.03 55.10 -48.15
CA GLN A 275 11.03 55.64 -49.07
C GLN A 275 10.50 56.87 -49.79
#